data_AF-A0A225WFW1-F1
#
_entry.id   AF-A0A225WFW1-F1
#
_cell.length_a   1.000
_cell.length_b   1.000
_cell.length_c   1.000
_cell.angle_alpha   90.00
_cell.angle_beta   90.00
_cell.angle_gamma   90.00
#
_symmetry.space_group_name_H-M   'P 1'
#
loop_
_entity.id
_entity.type
_entity.pdbx_description
1 polymer ?
#
loop_
_entity_poly.entity_id
_entity_poly.type
_entity_poly.pdbx_seq_one_letter_code
_entity_poly.pdbx_strand_id
1 'polypeptide(L)'
;MICLHPNATPYRCKVRQYSPDKSEFMAEFNKKLVSLGWKSTTGEFRQTVDCRPTNGVTEPMAGVMPSLEVAVDHCTGKMFYAVFDFLKGFWQLPLAKCCQEIISYMTDRGVFTPTRVPQGSTDAALHF
;
A
#
# COMPACT_ATOMS: atom_id res chain seq x y z
N MET A 1 9.09 -9.31 -0.79
CA MET A 1 9.84 -9.01 -2.03
C MET A 1 8.82 -9.13 -3.15
N ILE A 2 8.73 -8.17 -4.05
CA ILE A 2 7.77 -8.21 -5.18
C ILE A 2 8.42 -9.01 -6.31
N CYS A 3 7.76 -10.09 -6.73
CA CYS A 3 8.16 -10.88 -7.90
C CYS A 3 7.26 -10.51 -9.08
N LEU A 4 7.84 -10.31 -10.26
CA LEU A 4 7.11 -10.00 -11.48
C LEU A 4 7.08 -11.21 -12.40
N HIS A 5 6.06 -11.32 -13.24
CA HIS A 5 6.01 -12.31 -14.30
C HIS A 5 7.22 -12.17 -15.24
N PRO A 6 7.75 -13.26 -15.81
CA PRO A 6 8.97 -13.24 -16.64
C PRO A 6 8.92 -12.26 -17.83
N ASN A 7 7.73 -12.00 -18.36
CA ASN A 7 7.51 -11.11 -19.51
C ASN A 7 6.97 -9.73 -19.10
N ALA A 8 7.05 -9.36 -17.82
CA ALA A 8 6.56 -8.09 -17.33
C ALA A 8 7.33 -6.93 -17.97
N THR A 9 6.60 -6.01 -18.60
CA THR A 9 7.16 -4.77 -19.15
C THR A 9 6.83 -3.59 -18.25
N PRO A 10 7.72 -2.58 -18.12
CA PRO A 10 7.44 -1.39 -17.35
C PRO A 10 6.14 -0.70 -17.80
N TYR A 11 5.27 -0.39 -16.85
CA TYR A 11 4.06 0.38 -17.10
C TYR A 11 4.31 1.86 -16.87
N ARG A 12 3.99 2.70 -17.86
CA ARG A 12 4.08 4.17 -17.73
C ARG A 12 2.69 4.76 -17.61
N CYS A 13 2.39 5.31 -16.43
CA CYS A 13 1.12 6.01 -16.21
C CYS A 13 0.98 7.21 -17.16
N LYS A 14 -0.24 7.47 -17.62
CA LYS A 14 -0.59 8.73 -18.29
C LYS A 14 -0.67 9.86 -17.26
N VAL A 15 -0.30 11.06 -17.68
CA VAL A 15 -0.47 12.27 -16.86
C VAL A 15 -1.94 12.42 -16.51
N ARG A 16 -2.23 12.68 -15.23
CA ARG A 16 -3.58 12.93 -14.72
C ARG A 16 -3.75 14.42 -14.47
N GLN A 17 -4.93 14.93 -14.81
CA GLN A 17 -5.34 16.28 -14.48
C GLN A 17 -6.16 16.28 -13.19
N TYR A 18 -5.95 17.28 -12.36
CA TYR A 18 -6.61 17.43 -11.07
C TYR A 18 -7.17 18.85 -10.94
N SER A 19 -8.26 19.00 -10.19
CA SER A 19 -8.71 20.33 -9.78
C SER A 19 -7.67 20.99 -8.87
N PRO A 20 -7.63 22.33 -8.79
CA PRO A 20 -6.66 23.04 -7.94
C PRO A 20 -6.62 22.50 -6.50
N ASP A 21 -7.79 22.29 -5.88
CA ASP A 21 -7.89 21.79 -4.50
C ASP A 21 -7.27 20.39 -4.33
N LYS A 22 -7.44 19.51 -5.33
CA LYS A 22 -6.88 18.15 -5.33
C LYS A 22 -5.38 18.17 -5.55
N SER A 23 -4.89 19.03 -6.45
CA SER A 23 -3.44 19.24 -6.66
C SER A 23 -2.77 19.71 -5.36
N GLU A 24 -3.34 20.71 -4.69
CA GLU A 24 -2.78 21.24 -3.45
C GLU A 24 -2.81 20.20 -2.32
N PHE A 25 -3.93 19.48 -2.16
CA PHE A 25 -4.02 18.38 -1.20
C PHE A 25 -2.92 17.33 -1.43
N MET A 26 -2.75 16.86 -2.67
CA MET A 26 -1.71 15.87 -2.98
C MET A 26 -0.32 16.44 -2.77
N ALA A 27 -0.08 17.71 -3.07
CA ALA A 27 1.21 18.35 -2.85
C ALA A 27 1.59 18.33 -1.36
N GLU A 28 0.68 18.77 -0.49
CA GLU A 28 0.89 18.72 0.95
C GLU A 28 1.03 17.29 1.49
N PHE A 29 0.19 16.38 0.98
CA PHE A 29 0.19 15.00 1.39
C PHE A 29 1.52 14.32 1.07
N ASN A 30 2.00 14.45 -0.17
CA ASN A 30 3.27 13.87 -0.59
C ASN A 30 4.48 14.54 0.07
N LYS A 31 4.43 15.86 0.34
CA LYS A 31 5.46 16.53 1.15
C LYS A 31 5.61 15.88 2.52
N LYS A 32 4.50 15.58 3.20
CA LYS A 32 4.49 14.90 4.51
C LYS A 32 4.92 13.44 4.39
N LEU A 33 4.53 12.74 3.33
CA LEU A 33 5.00 11.37 3.06
C LEU A 33 6.52 11.30 2.90
N VAL A 34 7.12 12.24 2.17
CA VAL A 34 8.58 12.29 1.98
C VAL A 34 9.27 12.56 3.32
N SER A 35 8.73 13.45 4.15
CA SER A 35 9.37 13.78 5.43
C SER A 35 9.20 12.71 6.51
N LEU A 36 8.06 12.04 6.57
CA LEU A 36 7.70 11.12 7.67
C LEU A 36 7.69 9.64 7.28
N GLY A 37 7.66 9.34 5.98
CA GLY A 37 7.42 7.97 5.47
C GLY A 37 5.97 7.50 5.56
N TRP A 38 5.08 8.27 6.21
CA TRP A 38 3.65 7.97 6.32
C TRP A 38 2.85 9.25 6.59
N LYS A 39 1.56 9.24 6.26
CA LYS A 39 0.65 10.34 6.59
C LYS A 39 -0.76 9.82 6.79
N SER A 40 -1.37 10.17 7.93
CA SER A 40 -2.81 10.00 8.12
C SER A 40 -3.58 11.10 7.39
N THR A 41 -4.62 10.69 6.65
CA THR A 41 -5.61 11.60 6.07
C THR A 41 -6.74 11.79 7.09
N THR A 42 -6.84 12.99 7.64
CA THR A 42 -8.00 13.45 8.40
C THR A 42 -8.64 14.55 7.57
N GLY A 43 -9.72 14.26 6.85
CA GLY A 43 -10.37 15.19 5.94
C GLY A 43 -11.16 14.49 4.83
N GLU A 44 -11.70 15.28 3.89
CA GLU A 44 -12.55 14.79 2.79
C GLU A 44 -11.77 14.01 1.72
N PHE A 45 -10.49 14.32 1.53
CA PHE A 45 -9.67 13.70 0.49
C PHE A 45 -8.77 12.58 1.01
N ARG A 46 -8.64 11.55 0.18
CA ARG A 46 -7.69 10.45 0.35
C ARG A 46 -6.92 10.22 -0.93
N GLN A 47 -5.59 10.21 -0.85
CA GLN A 47 -4.75 9.81 -1.97
C GLN A 47 -4.73 8.28 -2.06
N THR A 48 -5.04 7.74 -3.24
CA THR A 48 -4.98 6.30 -3.55
C THR A 48 -4.14 6.12 -4.81
N VAL A 49 -3.20 5.17 -4.77
CA VAL A 49 -2.39 4.80 -5.92
C VAL A 49 -3.13 3.70 -6.69
N ASP A 50 -3.20 3.86 -8.01
CA ASP A 50 -3.77 2.86 -8.90
C ASP A 50 -2.77 1.72 -9.14
N CYS A 51 -2.78 0.73 -8.25
CA CYS A 51 -1.86 -0.41 -8.32
C CYS A 51 -2.32 -1.49 -9.31
N ARG A 52 -3.47 -1.35 -9.99
CA ARG A 52 -3.98 -2.40 -10.90
C ARG A 52 -2.99 -2.80 -12.00
N PRO A 53 -2.31 -1.87 -12.68
CA PRO A 53 -1.34 -2.23 -13.73
C PRO A 53 -0.16 -3.03 -13.16
N THR A 54 0.39 -2.58 -12.03
CA THR A 54 1.49 -3.27 -11.35
C THR A 54 1.04 -4.63 -10.81
N ASN A 55 -0.12 -4.71 -10.18
CA ASN A 55 -0.66 -5.95 -9.63
C ASN A 55 -0.92 -6.99 -10.72
N GLY A 56 -1.31 -6.57 -11.93
CA GLY A 56 -1.52 -7.48 -13.07
C GLY A 56 -0.25 -8.10 -13.64
N VAL A 57 0.93 -7.57 -13.29
CA VAL A 57 2.24 -8.12 -13.69
C VAL A 57 3.02 -8.71 -12.51
N THR A 58 2.50 -8.60 -11.30
CA THR A 58 3.08 -9.17 -10.08
C THR A 58 2.64 -10.63 -9.93
N GLU A 59 3.60 -11.51 -9.66
CA GLU A 59 3.33 -12.89 -9.26
C GLU A 59 2.82 -12.91 -7.81
N PRO A 60 1.57 -13.32 -7.57
CA PRO A 60 1.02 -13.37 -6.21
C PRO A 60 1.79 -14.35 -5.33
N MET A 61 2.06 -13.93 -4.11
CA MET A 61 2.69 -14.79 -3.13
C MET A 61 1.75 -15.92 -2.71
N ALA A 62 2.25 -17.14 -2.65
CA ALA A 62 1.54 -18.23 -1.99
C ALA A 62 1.54 -17.98 -0.49
N GLY A 63 0.38 -17.62 0.06
CA GLY A 63 0.17 -17.45 1.49
C GLY A 63 -0.96 -18.33 2.00
N VAL A 64 -0.90 -18.70 3.27
CA VAL A 64 -1.97 -19.43 3.96
C VAL A 64 -2.69 -18.44 4.85
N MET A 65 -3.95 -18.16 4.54
CA MET A 65 -4.83 -17.47 5.48
C MET A 65 -5.34 -18.49 6.50
N PRO A 66 -5.18 -18.24 7.82
CA PRO A 66 -5.71 -19.14 8.83
C PRO A 66 -7.24 -19.20 8.74
N SER A 67 -7.81 -20.38 8.97
CA SER A 67 -9.27 -20.55 9.03
C SER A 67 -9.83 -19.73 10.20
N LEU A 68 -10.85 -18.92 9.91
CA LEU A 68 -11.53 -18.12 10.92
C LEU A 68 -12.19 -19.01 11.98
N GLU A 69 -12.77 -20.15 11.57
CA GLU A 69 -13.40 -21.11 12.49
C GLU A 69 -12.38 -21.63 13.50
N VAL A 70 -11.20 -22.05 13.03
CA VAL A 70 -10.11 -22.52 13.89
C VAL A 70 -9.64 -21.39 14.81
N ALA A 71 -9.55 -20.15 14.33
CA ALA A 71 -9.16 -19.02 15.16
C ALA A 71 -10.19 -18.72 16.27
N VAL A 72 -11.48 -18.86 15.97
CA VAL A 72 -12.58 -18.67 16.94
C VAL A 72 -12.63 -19.82 17.95
N ASP A 73 -12.40 -21.06 17.52
CA ASP A 73 -12.35 -22.22 18.41
C ASP A 73 -11.26 -22.05 19.48
N HIS A 74 -10.07 -21.58 19.11
CA HIS A 74 -9.00 -21.27 20.08
C HIS A 74 -9.38 -20.17 21.08
N CYS A 75 -10.30 -19.29 20.70
CA CYS A 75 -10.83 -18.23 21.55
C CYS A 75 -11.94 -18.73 22.50
N THR A 76 -12.52 -19.91 22.27
CA THR A 76 -13.65 -20.41 23.07
C THR A 76 -13.25 -20.67 24.53
N GLY A 77 -14.11 -20.23 25.46
CA GLY A 77 -13.92 -20.43 26.90
C GLY A 77 -12.89 -19.49 27.56
N LYS A 78 -12.36 -18.50 26.83
CA LYS A 78 -11.51 -17.46 27.44
C LYS A 78 -12.38 -16.43 28.17
N MET A 79 -11.92 -15.99 29.34
CA MET A 79 -12.63 -15.03 30.20
C MET A 79 -12.48 -13.58 29.75
N PHE A 80 -11.40 -13.25 29.04
CA PHE A 80 -11.08 -11.89 28.62
C PHE A 80 -10.57 -11.89 27.18
N TYR A 81 -10.97 -10.86 26.42
CA TYR A 81 -10.54 -10.64 25.05
C TYR A 81 -9.99 -9.22 24.94
N ALA A 82 -8.95 -9.07 24.13
CA ALA A 82 -8.41 -7.78 23.76
C ALA A 82 -8.26 -7.73 22.24
N VAL A 83 -8.59 -6.58 21.65
CA VAL A 83 -8.44 -6.33 20.21
C VAL A 83 -7.38 -5.26 20.03
N PHE A 84 -6.36 -5.59 19.25
CA PHE A 84 -5.31 -4.67 18.88
C PHE A 84 -5.43 -4.41 17.37
N ASP A 85 -5.47 -3.13 16.99
CA ASP A 85 -5.38 -2.71 15.59
C ASP A 85 -4.09 -1.94 15.38
N PHE A 86 -3.31 -2.37 14.39
CA PHE A 86 -2.09 -1.69 14.01
C PHE A 86 -2.45 -0.55 13.07
N LEU A 87 -2.48 0.66 13.62
CA LEU A 87 -2.75 1.87 12.84
C LEU A 87 -1.83 1.95 11.62
N LYS A 88 -2.44 1.89 10.44
CA LYS A 88 -1.73 1.98 9.15
C LYS A 88 -0.65 0.90 8.99
N GLY A 89 -0.91 -0.34 9.45
CA GLY A 89 0.04 -1.46 9.46
C GLY A 89 0.95 -1.57 8.22
N PHE A 90 0.41 -1.48 7.00
CA PHE A 90 1.20 -1.54 5.76
C PHE A 90 2.31 -0.47 5.68
N TRP A 91 2.05 0.74 6.17
CA TRP A 91 3.02 1.85 6.14
C TRP A 91 4.15 1.65 7.16
N GLN A 92 3.98 0.76 8.13
CA GLN A 92 5.03 0.41 9.09
C GLN A 92 6.03 -0.58 8.47
N LEU A 93 5.62 -1.35 7.47
CA LEU A 93 6.45 -2.37 6.83
C LEU A 93 7.42 -1.76 5.81
N PRO A 94 8.74 -1.99 5.93
CA PRO A 94 9.73 -1.54 4.96
C PRO A 94 9.57 -2.28 3.63
N LEU A 95 9.70 -1.55 2.52
CA LEU A 95 9.76 -2.16 1.21
C LEU A 95 11.21 -2.41 0.79
N ALA A 96 11.48 -3.61 0.30
CA ALA A 96 12.77 -4.00 -0.26
C ALA A 96 13.23 -3.00 -1.32
N LYS A 97 14.48 -2.51 -1.22
CA LYS A 97 15.02 -1.45 -2.09
C LYS A 97 14.89 -1.77 -3.58
N CYS A 98 15.12 -3.03 -3.97
CA CYS A 98 15.00 -3.49 -5.36
C CYS A 98 13.56 -3.44 -5.91
N CYS A 99 12.54 -3.36 -5.05
CA CYS A 99 11.13 -3.36 -5.45
C CYS A 99 10.51 -1.96 -5.42
N GLN A 100 11.21 -0.93 -4.92
CA GLN A 100 10.62 0.39 -4.68
C GLN A 100 10.21 1.07 -6.00
N GLU A 101 11.03 0.94 -7.05
CA GLU A 101 10.77 1.56 -8.35
C GLU A 101 9.53 0.99 -9.05
N ILE A 102 9.23 -0.31 -8.83
CA ILE A 102 8.10 -1.03 -9.45
C ILE A 102 6.75 -0.39 -9.09
N ILE A 103 6.68 0.22 -7.91
CA ILE A 103 5.46 0.80 -7.33
C ILE A 103 5.52 2.33 -7.22
N SER A 104 6.44 2.96 -7.96
CA SER A 104 6.47 4.42 -8.07
C SER A 104 5.18 4.93 -8.70
N TYR A 105 4.73 6.10 -8.24
CA TYR A 105 3.50 6.73 -8.72
C TYR A 105 3.76 8.19 -9.08
N MET A 106 2.94 8.71 -9.99
CA MET A 106 3.00 10.11 -10.40
C MET A 106 1.81 10.91 -9.87
N THR A 107 2.06 12.17 -9.56
CA THR A 107 1.05 13.23 -9.45
C THR A 107 1.33 14.29 -10.53
N ASP A 108 0.52 15.35 -10.55
CA ASP A 108 0.77 16.52 -11.40
C ASP A 108 2.05 17.28 -11.03
N ARG A 109 2.59 17.09 -9.82
CA ARG A 109 3.79 17.79 -9.32
C ARG A 109 5.06 16.95 -9.31
N GLY A 110 5.00 15.66 -9.63
CA GLY A 110 6.20 14.82 -9.69
C GLY A 110 5.94 13.32 -9.59
N VAL A 111 7.04 12.56 -9.54
CA VAL A 111 7.04 11.10 -9.34
C VAL A 111 7.60 10.81 -7.96
N PHE A 112 6.92 9.92 -7.23
CA PHE A 112 7.27 9.54 -5.88
C PHE A 112 7.50 8.03 -5.80
N THR A 113 8.60 7.66 -5.16
CA THR A 113 9.01 6.26 -4.98
C THR A 113 8.89 5.90 -3.49
N PRO A 114 7.90 5.09 -3.09
CA PRO A 114 7.67 4.77 -1.69
C PRO A 114 8.74 3.82 -1.12
N THR A 115 9.04 4.00 0.17
CA THR A 115 10.00 3.16 0.93
C THR A 115 9.31 2.19 1.89
N ARG A 116 7.97 2.18 1.87
CA ARG A 116 7.08 1.36 2.70
C ARG A 116 6.05 0.68 1.81
N VAL A 117 5.42 -0.39 2.30
CA VAL A 117 4.44 -1.14 1.52
C VAL A 117 3.22 -0.26 1.22
N PRO A 118 2.89 0.01 -0.05
CA PRO A 118 1.74 0.81 -0.41
C PRO A 118 0.46 -0.02 -0.21
N GLN A 119 -0.56 0.64 0.32
CA GLN A 119 -1.89 0.06 0.40
C GLN A 119 -2.42 -0.22 -1.02
N GLY A 120 -2.92 -1.44 -1.24
CA GLY A 120 -3.49 -1.87 -2.53
C GLY A 120 -2.51 -2.63 -3.44
N SER A 121 -1.27 -2.91 -3.01
CA SER A 121 -0.38 -3.85 -3.70
C SER A 121 -0.80 -5.31 -3.48
N THR A 122 -0.52 -6.19 -4.44
CA THR A 122 -0.96 -7.60 -4.48
C THR A 122 -0.75 -8.34 -3.15
N ASP A 123 0.46 -8.27 -2.61
CA ASP A 123 0.85 -9.08 -1.43
C ASP A 123 0.84 -8.27 -0.12
N ALA A 124 0.26 -7.06 -0.12
CA ALA A 124 0.30 -6.18 1.06
C ALA A 124 -0.28 -6.85 2.31
N ALA A 125 -1.40 -7.56 2.14
CA ALA A 125 -2.08 -8.26 3.23
C ALA A 125 -1.35 -9.53 3.67
N LEU A 126 -0.71 -10.25 2.75
CA LEU A 126 0.05 -11.46 3.09
C LEU A 126 1.33 -11.14 3.86
N HIS A 127 1.88 -9.94 3.66
CA HIS A 127 3.04 -9.44 4.38
C HIS A 127 2.73 -8.93 5.80
N PHE A 128 1.46 -8.76 6.14
CA PHE A 128 1.01 -8.14 7.39
C PHE A 128 0.34 -9.18 8.29
#